data_AF-A0A9P5K8J6-F1
#
_entry.id   AF-A0A9P5K8J6-F1
#
_cell.length_a   1.000
_cell.length_b   1.000
_cell.length_c   1.000
_cell.angle_alpha   90.00
_cell.angle_beta   90.00
_cell.angle_gamma   90.00
#
_symmetry.space_group_name_H-M   'P 1'
#
loop_
_entity.id
_entity.type
_entity.pdbx_description
1 polymer ?
#
loop_
_entity_poly.entity_id
_entity_poly.type
_entity_poly.pdbx_seq_one_letter_code
_entity_poly.pdbx_strand_id
1 'polypeptide(L)'
;MAPRDTRRPGKAGSWYAGDPTVLRSQLEEYLARVPDQIDGNGLPIPGARVIIAPHAGYDYSGPTAAWAYKALDLSKAKRVFLLGPSHTFYLRGCAITEYQNYGTPWGKLKVDEAIVAEISKAQDVPPIPGNNDDKEHSLEMHLPYLWLRLEQTFGPSPENFPPVIPILVGDNNKAEEKEVGKWLAPYLKDPENAFIVSSDFCHWGSHFDYTVYSPDGTVEGMKRLRGYSAPDGPPIHETIKMVDDLAIEAIKTGKHSTFYDNLKQTKNTVCGRHPIGVTMAALEELGEGHPVFKFVQYQRSSMVTEPSDSSVSYVSAYAVV
;
A
#
# COMPACT_ATOMS: atom_id res chain seq x y z
N MET A 1 14.23 11.63 -20.64
CA MET A 1 15.71 11.77 -20.76
C MET A 1 16.28 10.37 -21.03
N ALA A 2 17.59 10.12 -21.02
CA ALA A 2 18.08 8.73 -21.01
C ALA A 2 17.67 8.07 -19.67
N PRO A 3 17.22 6.81 -19.64
CA PRO A 3 16.85 6.12 -18.41
C PRO A 3 18.02 6.10 -17.41
N ARG A 4 17.71 6.20 -16.13
CA ARG A 4 18.72 6.01 -15.07
C ARG A 4 18.90 4.52 -14.82
N ASP A 5 20.13 4.03 -14.65
CA ASP A 5 20.38 2.59 -14.51
C ASP A 5 19.62 1.96 -13.32
N THR A 6 19.91 2.39 -12.09
CA THR A 6 19.35 1.73 -10.89
C THR A 6 19.06 2.71 -9.78
N ARG A 7 17.82 2.66 -9.26
CA ARG A 7 17.41 3.33 -8.03
C ARG A 7 18.01 2.60 -6.83
N ARG A 8 18.75 3.30 -5.98
CA ARG A 8 19.40 2.68 -4.80
C ARG A 8 18.36 2.35 -3.71
N PRO A 9 18.58 1.31 -2.88
CA PRO A 9 17.76 1.03 -1.70
C PRO A 9 18.05 2.05 -0.59
N GLY A 10 17.52 3.26 -0.71
CA GLY A 10 17.82 4.40 0.16
C GLY A 10 17.29 4.30 1.59
N LYS A 11 16.42 3.32 1.89
CA LYS A 11 15.80 3.08 3.20
C LYS A 11 16.45 1.95 3.98
N ALA A 12 17.37 1.22 3.35
CA ALA A 12 18.21 0.23 4.01
C ALA A 12 19.02 0.85 5.15
N GLY A 13 19.00 0.21 6.32
CA GLY A 13 19.69 0.66 7.53
C GLY A 13 18.93 1.70 8.35
N SER A 14 17.73 2.12 7.93
CA SER A 14 16.90 3.07 8.69
C SER A 14 15.44 2.66 8.83
N TRP A 15 14.77 2.28 7.73
CA TRP A 15 13.39 1.79 7.76
C TRP A 15 13.29 0.27 7.84
N TYR A 16 14.34 -0.41 7.38
CA TYR A 16 14.54 -1.84 7.49
C TYR A 16 16.03 -2.15 7.63
N ALA A 17 16.38 -3.36 8.08
CA ALA A 17 17.76 -3.74 8.30
C ALA A 17 18.62 -3.58 7.03
N GLY A 18 19.78 -2.91 7.17
CA GLY A 18 20.72 -2.73 6.06
C GLY A 18 21.55 -3.98 5.74
N ASP A 19 21.72 -4.87 6.73
CA ASP A 19 22.37 -6.16 6.53
C ASP A 19 21.40 -7.14 5.85
N PRO A 20 21.74 -7.70 4.67
CA PRO A 20 20.84 -8.55 3.90
C PRO A 20 20.51 -9.88 4.59
N THR A 21 21.35 -10.38 5.50
CA THR A 21 21.13 -11.62 6.25
C THR A 21 20.15 -11.39 7.39
N VAL A 22 20.31 -10.27 8.11
CA VAL A 22 19.38 -9.85 9.17
C VAL A 22 18.01 -9.56 8.58
N LEU A 23 17.95 -8.80 7.49
CA LEU A 23 16.69 -8.47 6.82
C LEU A 23 15.95 -9.72 6.37
N ARG A 24 16.66 -10.68 5.76
CA ARG A 24 16.05 -11.92 5.28
C ARG A 24 15.44 -12.71 6.43
N SER A 25 16.22 -12.94 7.48
CA SER A 25 15.78 -13.66 8.67
C SER A 25 14.53 -13.02 9.28
N GLN A 26 14.52 -11.68 9.41
CA GLN A 26 13.38 -10.93 9.95
C GLN A 26 12.11 -11.12 9.12
N LEU A 27 12.19 -10.96 7.80
CA LEU A 27 11.02 -11.08 6.92
C LEU A 27 10.54 -12.53 6.80
N GLU A 28 11.45 -13.51 6.74
CA GLU A 28 11.10 -14.93 6.75
C GLU A 28 10.41 -15.32 8.06
N GLU A 29 10.86 -14.81 9.21
CA GLU A 29 10.20 -14.98 10.49
C GLU A 29 8.77 -14.40 10.47
N TYR A 30 8.58 -13.18 9.96
CA TYR A 30 7.26 -12.58 9.84
C TYR A 30 6.34 -13.37 8.92
N LEU A 31 6.84 -13.86 7.78
CA LEU A 31 6.09 -14.73 6.86
C LEU A 31 5.71 -16.08 7.50
N ALA A 32 6.58 -16.64 8.35
CA ALA A 32 6.35 -17.90 9.05
C ALA A 32 5.33 -17.78 10.19
N ARG A 33 5.14 -16.59 10.76
CA ARG A 33 4.12 -16.32 11.80
C ARG A 33 2.70 -16.22 11.22
N VAL A 34 2.55 -16.01 9.90
CA VAL A 34 1.24 -16.05 9.25
C VAL A 34 0.78 -17.51 9.17
N PRO A 35 -0.45 -17.83 9.63
CA PRO A 35 -0.98 -19.20 9.53
C PRO A 35 -0.94 -19.72 8.08
N ASP A 36 -0.83 -21.04 7.90
CA ASP A 36 -0.80 -21.64 6.56
C ASP A 36 -2.12 -21.52 5.78
N GLN A 37 -3.19 -21.11 6.47
CA GLN A 37 -4.49 -20.85 5.89
C GLN A 37 -5.09 -19.55 6.41
N ILE A 38 -5.80 -18.83 5.53
CA ILE A 38 -6.61 -17.66 5.89
C ILE A 38 -8.05 -17.94 5.43
N ASP A 39 -9.01 -17.79 6.35
CA ASP A 39 -10.43 -18.09 6.11
C ASP A 39 -10.68 -19.48 5.48
N GLY A 40 -9.89 -20.48 5.90
CA GLY A 40 -9.96 -21.86 5.40
C GLY A 40 -9.33 -22.10 4.03
N ASN A 41 -8.72 -21.09 3.40
CA ASN A 41 -8.01 -21.21 2.13
C ASN A 41 -6.50 -21.35 2.37
N GLY A 42 -5.84 -22.28 1.67
CA GLY A 42 -4.39 -22.39 1.66
C GLY A 42 -3.71 -21.15 1.08
N LEU A 43 -2.44 -20.95 1.45
CA LEU A 43 -1.63 -19.82 0.98
C LEU A 43 -0.58 -20.25 -0.07
N PRO A 44 -0.34 -19.44 -1.12
CA PRO A 44 -1.03 -18.20 -1.46
C PRO A 44 -2.49 -18.45 -1.86
N ILE A 45 -3.33 -17.43 -1.71
CA ILE A 45 -4.76 -17.54 -2.03
C ILE A 45 -4.91 -17.57 -3.55
N PRO A 46 -5.46 -18.63 -4.17
CA PRO A 46 -5.52 -18.75 -5.62
C PRO A 46 -6.20 -17.54 -6.27
N GLY A 47 -5.50 -16.89 -7.20
CA GLY A 47 -6.01 -15.70 -7.91
C GLY A 47 -5.99 -14.39 -7.12
N ALA A 48 -5.48 -14.38 -5.88
CA ALA A 48 -5.27 -13.14 -5.11
C ALA A 48 -4.08 -12.34 -5.68
N ARG A 49 -4.31 -11.64 -6.79
CA ARG A 49 -3.29 -10.91 -7.55
C ARG A 49 -3.15 -9.45 -7.14
N VAL A 50 -4.08 -8.91 -6.35
CA VAL A 50 -4.05 -7.52 -5.88
C VAL A 50 -3.99 -7.52 -4.36
N ILE A 51 -3.04 -6.80 -3.77
CA ILE A 51 -2.92 -6.67 -2.31
C ILE A 51 -2.86 -5.21 -1.87
N ILE A 52 -3.33 -4.94 -0.65
CA ILE A 52 -3.01 -3.73 0.11
C ILE A 52 -2.06 -4.13 1.23
N ALA A 53 -0.94 -3.42 1.36
CA ALA A 53 0.05 -3.65 2.39
C ALA A 53 0.64 -2.32 2.91
N PRO A 54 1.07 -2.26 4.18
CA PRO A 54 1.60 -1.06 4.79
C PRO A 54 3.03 -0.75 4.31
N HIS A 55 3.48 0.48 4.53
CA HIS A 55 4.82 0.97 4.14
C HIS A 55 5.56 1.74 5.25
N ALA A 56 5.13 1.66 6.51
CA ALA A 56 5.98 2.07 7.63
C ALA A 56 7.22 1.16 7.78
N GLY A 57 8.14 1.53 8.67
CA GLY A 57 9.33 0.72 8.98
C GLY A 57 9.00 -0.70 9.43
N TYR A 58 9.83 -1.68 9.06
CA TYR A 58 9.53 -3.11 9.20
C TYR A 58 9.41 -3.59 10.64
N ASP A 59 10.08 -2.94 11.59
CA ASP A 59 9.92 -3.26 13.01
C ASP A 59 8.48 -3.02 13.50
N TYR A 60 7.73 -2.14 12.83
CA TYR A 60 6.34 -1.82 13.17
C TYR A 60 5.35 -2.54 12.26
N SER A 61 5.41 -2.30 10.94
CA SER A 61 4.39 -2.74 10.00
C SER A 61 4.73 -4.05 9.30
N GLY A 62 5.99 -4.51 9.40
CA GLY A 62 6.50 -5.72 8.76
C GLY A 62 5.67 -6.96 9.07
N PRO A 63 5.32 -7.25 10.35
CA PRO A 63 4.44 -8.36 10.69
C PRO A 63 3.05 -8.28 10.06
N THR A 64 2.49 -7.07 9.91
CA THR A 64 1.21 -6.89 9.23
C THR A 64 1.34 -7.13 7.74
N ALA A 65 2.35 -6.55 7.08
CA ALA A 65 2.60 -6.73 5.64
C ALA A 65 2.75 -8.20 5.24
N ALA A 66 3.33 -9.04 6.10
CA ALA A 66 3.48 -10.48 5.86
C ALA A 66 2.16 -11.16 5.46
N TRP A 67 1.03 -10.76 6.05
CA TRP A 67 -0.28 -11.33 5.76
C TRP A 67 -0.71 -11.08 4.30
N ALA A 68 -0.52 -9.86 3.79
CA ALA A 68 -0.79 -9.52 2.40
C ALA A 68 0.12 -10.30 1.44
N TYR A 69 1.42 -10.35 1.72
CA TYR A 69 2.39 -11.05 0.87
C TYR A 69 2.25 -12.58 0.89
N LYS A 70 1.79 -13.17 2.00
CA LYS A 70 1.44 -14.59 2.05
C LYS A 70 0.17 -14.90 1.29
N ALA A 71 -0.80 -13.99 1.24
CA ALA A 71 -2.00 -14.13 0.42
C ALA A 71 -1.71 -13.97 -1.08
N LEU A 72 -0.75 -13.12 -1.46
CA LEU A 72 -0.42 -12.79 -2.84
C LEU A 72 -0.01 -14.02 -3.68
N ASP A 73 -0.79 -14.30 -4.72
CA ASP A 73 -0.52 -15.33 -5.72
C ASP A 73 0.24 -14.76 -6.91
N LEU A 74 1.51 -15.15 -7.03
CA LEU A 74 2.42 -14.76 -8.11
C LEU A 74 2.63 -15.88 -9.14
N SER A 75 1.93 -17.01 -9.03
CA SER A 75 2.22 -18.22 -9.83
C SER A 75 2.13 -18.00 -11.34
N LYS A 76 1.36 -17.01 -11.79
CA LYS A 76 1.20 -16.61 -13.21
C LYS A 76 1.79 -15.25 -13.52
N ALA A 77 2.38 -14.56 -12.55
CA ALA A 77 2.79 -13.18 -12.70
C ALA A 77 3.93 -13.06 -13.72
N LYS A 78 3.69 -12.29 -14.78
CA LYS A 78 4.71 -11.78 -15.70
C LYS A 78 5.05 -10.32 -15.44
N ARG A 79 4.23 -9.59 -14.68
CA ARG A 79 4.47 -8.20 -14.29
C ARG A 79 3.90 -7.90 -12.90
N VAL A 80 4.55 -7.00 -12.18
CA VAL A 80 4.07 -6.54 -10.85
C VAL A 80 3.99 -5.02 -10.81
N PHE A 81 2.78 -4.49 -10.75
CA PHE A 81 2.53 -3.06 -10.56
C PHE A 81 2.69 -2.70 -9.09
N LEU A 82 3.40 -1.61 -8.81
CA LEU A 82 3.55 -1.04 -7.47
C LEU A 82 2.90 0.35 -7.48
N LEU A 83 1.82 0.51 -6.72
CA LEU A 83 1.09 1.78 -6.61
C LEU A 83 1.31 2.35 -5.21
N GLY A 84 1.97 3.51 -5.12
CA GLY A 84 2.24 4.15 -3.83
C GLY A 84 1.91 5.63 -3.81
N PRO A 85 1.59 6.22 -2.64
CA PRO A 85 1.43 7.66 -2.51
C PRO A 85 2.77 8.38 -2.67
N SER A 86 2.71 9.67 -3.02
CA SER A 86 3.87 10.57 -3.03
C SER A 86 3.97 11.35 -1.72
N HIS A 87 5.08 11.22 -1.00
CA HIS A 87 5.39 11.94 0.24
C HIS A 87 6.48 13.00 0.05
N THR A 88 7.28 12.89 -1.00
CA THR A 88 8.48 13.73 -1.18
C THR A 88 8.23 15.00 -1.99
N PHE A 89 7.14 15.09 -2.72
CA PHE A 89 6.71 16.27 -3.47
C PHE A 89 5.21 16.26 -3.70
N TYR A 90 4.62 17.45 -3.87
CA TYR A 90 3.24 17.55 -4.33
C TYR A 90 3.13 16.99 -5.75
N LEU A 91 2.29 15.97 -5.91
CA LEU A 91 1.98 15.33 -7.17
C LEU A 91 0.47 15.44 -7.37
N ARG A 92 0.03 15.96 -8.51
CA ARG A 92 -1.34 15.81 -9.00
C ARG A 92 -1.35 14.68 -10.04
N GLY A 93 -2.38 13.83 -10.04
CA GLY A 93 -2.43 12.71 -10.99
C GLY A 93 -1.48 11.58 -10.60
N CYS A 94 -0.76 11.04 -11.57
CA CYS A 94 0.24 9.97 -11.38
C CYS A 94 1.62 10.42 -11.87
N ALA A 95 2.67 9.74 -11.42
CA ALA A 95 4.02 9.83 -11.98
C ALA A 95 4.64 8.44 -12.04
N ILE A 96 5.51 8.20 -13.03
CA ILE A 96 6.12 6.88 -13.26
C ILE A 96 7.65 6.98 -13.29
N THR A 97 8.37 5.93 -12.91
CA THR A 97 9.83 6.00 -12.78
C THR A 97 10.56 6.13 -14.12
N GLU A 98 11.75 6.78 -14.13
CA GLU A 98 12.72 6.73 -15.24
C GLU A 98 13.89 5.76 -14.97
N TYR A 99 13.86 5.01 -13.87
CA TYR A 99 14.87 4.00 -13.57
C TYR A 99 14.61 2.69 -14.32
N GLN A 100 15.67 2.05 -14.82
CA GLN A 100 15.58 0.72 -15.43
C GLN A 100 15.49 -0.40 -14.39
N ASN A 101 15.93 -0.11 -13.16
CA ASN A 101 15.98 -1.08 -12.08
C ASN A 101 15.69 -0.42 -10.73
N TYR A 102 15.03 -1.17 -9.84
CA TYR A 102 14.86 -0.84 -8.43
C TYR A 102 15.72 -1.76 -7.58
N GLY A 103 16.68 -1.18 -6.86
CA GLY A 103 17.61 -1.92 -6.01
C GLY A 103 16.98 -2.39 -4.70
N THR A 104 17.40 -3.57 -4.26
CA THR A 104 17.15 -4.16 -2.94
C THR A 104 18.51 -4.50 -2.30
N PRO A 105 18.55 -4.88 -1.00
CA PRO A 105 19.78 -5.38 -0.38
C PRO A 105 20.35 -6.66 -1.01
N TRP A 106 19.56 -7.41 -1.79
CA TRP A 106 19.97 -8.68 -2.41
C TRP A 106 20.28 -8.56 -3.91
N GLY A 107 19.80 -7.51 -4.57
CA GLY A 107 20.00 -7.33 -6.00
C GLY A 107 19.10 -6.27 -6.60
N LYS A 108 18.72 -6.42 -7.86
CA LYS A 108 17.93 -5.43 -8.61
C LYS A 108 16.68 -6.08 -9.17
N LEU A 109 15.53 -5.43 -9.03
CA LEU A 109 14.31 -5.77 -9.75
C LEU A 109 14.26 -4.92 -11.03
N LYS A 110 14.07 -5.57 -12.18
CA LYS A 110 13.95 -4.88 -13.47
C LYS A 110 12.63 -4.13 -13.56
N VAL A 111 12.65 -2.95 -14.18
CA VAL A 111 11.44 -2.21 -14.53
C VAL A 111 10.99 -2.62 -15.94
N ASP A 112 9.69 -2.75 -16.16
CA ASP A 112 9.14 -2.98 -17.51
C ASP A 112 9.14 -1.66 -18.29
N GLU A 113 10.28 -1.32 -18.89
CA GLU A 113 10.47 -0.06 -19.64
C GLU A 113 9.46 0.11 -20.78
N ALA A 114 8.98 -0.99 -21.38
CA ALA A 114 8.00 -0.94 -22.46
C ALA A 114 6.63 -0.49 -21.95
N ILE A 115 6.14 -1.09 -20.86
CA ILE A 115 4.88 -0.69 -20.23
C ILE A 115 4.99 0.70 -19.62
N VAL A 116 6.12 1.06 -19.02
CA VAL A 116 6.36 2.42 -18.50
C VAL A 116 6.25 3.45 -19.61
N ALA A 117 6.90 3.22 -20.76
CA ALA A 117 6.84 4.12 -21.91
C ALA A 117 5.44 4.20 -22.52
N GLU A 118 4.73 3.06 -22.58
CA GLU A 118 3.34 2.99 -23.03
C GLU A 118 2.43 3.86 -22.16
N ILE A 119 2.45 3.67 -20.84
CA ILE A 119 1.63 4.44 -19.88
C ILE A 119 1.98 5.92 -19.94
N SER A 120 3.27 6.26 -19.91
CA SER A 120 3.73 7.66 -19.95
C SER A 120 3.20 8.38 -21.19
N LYS A 121 3.27 7.75 -22.36
CA LYS A 121 2.80 8.35 -23.62
C LYS A 121 1.27 8.36 -23.74
N ALA A 122 0.59 7.27 -23.40
CA ALA A 122 -0.84 7.13 -23.62
C ALA A 122 -1.67 7.95 -22.63
N GLN A 123 -1.17 8.13 -21.40
CA GLN A 123 -1.89 8.78 -20.31
C GLN A 123 -1.30 10.13 -19.89
N ASP A 124 -0.29 10.63 -20.62
CA ASP A 124 0.45 11.85 -20.30
C ASP A 124 1.00 11.83 -18.85
N VAL A 125 1.46 10.65 -18.40
CA VAL A 125 1.99 10.46 -17.05
C VAL A 125 3.45 10.91 -17.03
N PRO A 126 3.79 11.98 -16.28
CA PRO A 126 5.15 12.49 -16.22
C PRO A 126 6.09 11.55 -15.44
N PRO A 127 7.41 11.71 -15.63
CA PRO A 127 8.38 10.99 -14.83
C PRO A 127 8.38 11.48 -13.36
N ILE A 128 8.68 10.58 -12.43
CA ILE A 128 9.00 10.97 -11.05
C ILE A 128 10.33 11.76 -11.08
N PRO A 129 10.40 12.98 -10.52
CA PRO A 129 11.67 13.69 -10.43
C PRO A 129 12.70 12.83 -9.69
N GLY A 130 13.85 12.53 -10.29
CA GLY A 130 14.62 11.40 -9.76
C GLY A 130 15.20 11.56 -8.34
N ASN A 131 15.45 12.79 -7.85
CA ASN A 131 15.79 13.02 -6.42
C ASN A 131 14.59 12.73 -5.49
N ASN A 132 13.37 12.89 -5.98
CA ASN A 132 12.15 12.52 -5.28
C ASN A 132 11.93 11.02 -5.31
N ASP A 133 12.18 10.36 -6.45
CA ASP A 133 12.14 8.90 -6.55
C ASP A 133 13.10 8.24 -5.54
N ASP A 134 14.35 8.71 -5.48
CA ASP A 134 15.37 8.22 -4.53
C ASP A 134 14.98 8.41 -3.05
N LYS A 135 14.21 9.47 -2.76
CA LYS A 135 13.78 9.79 -1.39
C LYS A 135 12.43 9.18 -1.02
N GLU A 136 11.62 8.80 -1.99
CA GLU A 136 10.31 8.22 -1.73
C GLU A 136 10.48 6.85 -1.08
N HIS A 137 9.58 6.48 -0.18
CA HIS A 137 9.66 5.21 0.55
C HIS A 137 8.46 4.31 0.28
N SER A 138 7.31 4.87 -0.11
CA SER A 138 6.08 4.09 -0.27
C SER A 138 6.25 2.89 -1.21
N LEU A 139 6.97 3.05 -2.32
CA LEU A 139 7.28 1.97 -3.26
C LEU A 139 8.42 1.07 -2.75
N GLU A 140 9.45 1.64 -2.13
CA GLU A 140 10.66 0.92 -1.71
C GLU A 140 10.36 -0.11 -0.61
N MET A 141 9.46 0.23 0.31
CA MET A 141 9.08 -0.64 1.42
C MET A 141 8.33 -1.91 1.00
N HIS A 142 8.01 -2.05 -0.29
CA HIS A 142 7.45 -3.28 -0.86
C HIS A 142 8.49 -4.18 -1.53
N LEU A 143 9.67 -3.65 -1.87
CA LEU A 143 10.64 -4.39 -2.68
C LEU A 143 11.27 -5.57 -1.93
N PRO A 144 11.65 -5.46 -0.65
CA PRO A 144 12.23 -6.61 0.05
C PRO A 144 11.25 -7.78 0.22
N TYR A 145 9.99 -7.51 0.59
CA TYR A 145 8.97 -8.55 0.65
C TYR A 145 8.68 -9.15 -0.71
N LEU A 146 8.56 -8.31 -1.75
CA LEU A 146 8.36 -8.78 -3.12
C LEU A 146 9.52 -9.67 -3.57
N TRP A 147 10.78 -9.29 -3.30
CA TRP A 147 11.96 -10.08 -3.62
C TRP A 147 11.86 -11.50 -3.06
N LEU A 148 11.54 -11.65 -1.77
CA LEU A 148 11.42 -12.98 -1.14
C LEU A 148 10.29 -13.81 -1.75
N ARG A 149 9.15 -13.17 -2.06
CA ARG A 149 8.01 -13.87 -2.68
C ARG A 149 8.30 -14.27 -4.13
N LEU A 150 9.03 -13.46 -4.87
CA LEU A 150 9.50 -13.79 -6.22
C LEU A 150 10.51 -14.94 -6.18
N GLU A 151 11.46 -14.90 -5.25
CA GLU A 151 12.43 -15.98 -5.05
C GLU A 151 11.76 -17.32 -4.74
N GLN A 152 10.75 -17.30 -3.86
CA GLN A 152 9.98 -18.49 -3.50
C GLN A 152 9.13 -19.04 -4.65
N THR A 153 8.71 -18.17 -5.59
CA THR A 153 7.82 -18.55 -6.71
C THR A 153 8.59 -18.94 -7.97
N PHE A 154 9.66 -18.21 -8.29
CA PHE A 154 10.41 -18.30 -9.55
C PHE A 154 11.84 -18.84 -9.39
N GLY A 155 12.24 -19.17 -8.16
CA GLY A 155 13.58 -19.66 -7.83
C GLY A 155 14.60 -18.55 -7.52
N PRO A 156 15.85 -18.90 -7.21
CA PRO A 156 16.87 -17.96 -6.71
C PRO A 156 17.43 -16.99 -7.77
N SER A 157 17.12 -17.19 -9.04
CA SER A 157 17.66 -16.47 -10.20
C SER A 157 16.84 -15.21 -10.50
N PRO A 158 17.35 -13.98 -10.20
CA PRO A 158 16.58 -12.75 -10.40
C PRO A 158 16.24 -12.44 -11.87
N GLU A 159 16.93 -13.07 -12.82
CA GLU A 159 16.60 -13.01 -14.25
C GLU A 159 15.25 -13.64 -14.60
N ASN A 160 14.72 -14.54 -13.75
CA ASN A 160 13.42 -15.16 -13.90
C ASN A 160 12.28 -14.33 -13.27
N PHE A 161 12.62 -13.27 -12.53
CA PHE A 161 11.63 -12.46 -11.85
C PHE A 161 10.84 -11.61 -12.86
N PRO A 162 9.50 -11.52 -12.72
CA PRO A 162 8.70 -10.59 -13.49
C PRO A 162 9.18 -9.15 -13.21
N PRO A 163 9.27 -8.29 -14.24
CA PRO A 163 9.59 -6.89 -14.04
C PRO A 163 8.49 -6.17 -13.26
N VAL A 164 8.89 -5.07 -12.61
CA VAL A 164 8.01 -4.20 -11.85
C VAL A 164 7.60 -2.95 -12.64
N ILE A 165 6.45 -2.37 -12.29
CA ILE A 165 5.97 -1.10 -12.84
C ILE A 165 5.66 -0.16 -11.67
N PRO A 166 6.65 0.65 -11.22
CA PRO A 166 6.48 1.55 -10.08
C PRO A 166 5.78 2.86 -10.49
N ILE A 167 4.63 3.13 -9.87
CA ILE A 167 3.79 4.31 -10.14
C ILE A 167 3.49 5.01 -8.83
N LEU A 168 3.80 6.31 -8.76
CA LEU A 168 3.30 7.19 -7.70
C LEU A 168 1.92 7.72 -8.08
N VAL A 169 0.99 7.63 -7.14
CA VAL A 169 -0.36 8.19 -7.25
C VAL A 169 -0.46 9.35 -6.27
N GLY A 170 -0.62 10.55 -6.82
CA GLY A 170 -0.71 11.79 -6.07
C GLY A 170 -2.14 12.17 -5.68
N ASP A 171 -2.31 13.46 -5.43
CA ASP A 171 -3.59 14.09 -5.14
C ASP A 171 -4.51 14.02 -6.37
N ASN A 172 -5.63 13.33 -6.22
CA ASN A 172 -6.65 13.15 -7.24
C ASN A 172 -8.03 13.41 -6.63
N ASN A 173 -8.89 14.10 -7.36
CA ASN A 173 -10.31 14.17 -7.01
C ASN A 173 -11.07 12.90 -7.44
N LYS A 174 -12.33 12.76 -7.02
CA LYS A 174 -13.15 11.57 -7.31
C LYS A 174 -13.24 11.22 -8.79
N ALA A 175 -13.34 12.21 -9.69
CA ALA A 175 -13.41 11.97 -11.13
C ALA A 175 -12.05 11.58 -11.70
N GLU A 176 -10.98 12.25 -11.27
CA GLU A 176 -9.60 11.92 -11.67
C GLU A 176 -9.22 10.49 -11.27
N GLU A 177 -9.59 10.04 -10.06
CA GLU A 177 -9.35 8.65 -9.64
C GLU A 177 -10.07 7.62 -10.53
N LYS A 178 -11.26 7.96 -11.02
CA LYS A 178 -11.99 7.11 -11.98
C LYS A 178 -11.34 7.07 -13.34
N GLU A 179 -10.82 8.19 -13.84
CA GLU A 179 -10.05 8.19 -15.08
C GLU A 179 -8.77 7.36 -14.95
N VAL A 180 -8.09 7.41 -13.79
CA VAL A 180 -6.96 6.52 -13.49
C VAL A 180 -7.37 5.05 -13.44
N GLY A 181 -8.49 4.75 -12.77
CA GLY A 181 -9.05 3.41 -12.73
C GLY A 181 -9.32 2.83 -14.11
N LYS A 182 -9.89 3.61 -15.04
CA LYS A 182 -10.19 3.19 -16.41
C LYS A 182 -8.96 2.72 -17.18
N TRP A 183 -7.84 3.44 -17.10
CA TRP A 183 -6.63 3.02 -17.82
C TRP A 183 -5.82 1.95 -17.09
N LEU A 184 -6.01 1.77 -15.77
CA LEU A 184 -5.47 0.63 -15.02
C LEU A 184 -6.24 -0.68 -15.27
N ALA A 185 -7.55 -0.59 -15.56
CA ALA A 185 -8.43 -1.75 -15.68
C ALA A 185 -7.98 -2.81 -16.72
N PRO A 186 -7.47 -2.45 -17.92
CA PRO A 186 -6.93 -3.44 -18.87
C PRO A 186 -5.76 -4.26 -18.28
N TYR A 187 -4.87 -3.62 -17.53
CA TYR A 187 -3.75 -4.31 -16.88
C TYR A 187 -4.22 -5.16 -15.71
N LEU A 188 -5.23 -4.73 -14.97
CA LEU A 188 -5.80 -5.48 -13.86
C LEU A 188 -6.56 -6.74 -14.35
N LYS A 189 -7.25 -6.63 -15.51
CA LYS A 189 -7.96 -7.74 -16.17
C LYS A 189 -7.03 -8.84 -16.69
N ASP A 190 -5.80 -8.49 -17.07
CA ASP A 190 -4.81 -9.47 -17.51
C ASP A 190 -4.40 -10.38 -16.32
N PRO A 191 -4.65 -11.70 -16.40
CA PRO A 191 -4.35 -12.63 -15.30
C PRO A 191 -2.85 -12.80 -15.04
N GLU A 192 -1.98 -12.28 -15.91
CA GLU A 192 -0.52 -12.33 -15.78
C GLU A 192 0.05 -11.11 -15.04
N ASN A 193 -0.79 -10.18 -14.60
CA ASN A 193 -0.37 -9.02 -13.81
C ASN A 193 -0.76 -9.17 -12.34
N ALA A 194 0.14 -8.74 -11.45
CA ALA A 194 -0.13 -8.57 -10.02
C ALA A 194 0.02 -7.10 -9.61
N PHE A 195 -0.66 -6.69 -8.54
CA PHE A 195 -0.70 -5.31 -8.06
C PHE A 195 -0.44 -5.25 -6.56
N ILE A 196 0.47 -4.39 -6.15
CA ILE A 196 0.76 -4.07 -4.76
C ILE A 196 0.36 -2.61 -4.53
N VAL A 197 -0.65 -2.42 -3.68
CA VAL A 197 -1.19 -1.11 -3.32
C VAL A 197 -0.64 -0.74 -1.94
N SER A 198 0.14 0.32 -1.91
CA SER A 198 0.88 0.76 -0.74
C SER A 198 0.05 1.72 0.11
N SER A 199 -0.27 1.33 1.35
CA SER A 199 -0.99 2.22 2.28
C SER A 199 -0.83 1.83 3.75
N ASP A 200 -0.42 2.79 4.57
CA ASP A 200 -0.77 2.84 5.99
C ASP A 200 -2.16 3.48 6.15
N PHE A 201 -2.76 3.34 7.34
CA PHE A 201 -4.10 3.81 7.69
C PHE A 201 -4.02 5.04 8.62
N CYS A 202 -4.88 5.19 9.63
CA CYS A 202 -4.87 6.39 10.48
C CYS A 202 -3.48 6.72 11.05
N HIS A 203 -2.94 7.88 10.69
CA HIS A 203 -1.85 8.56 11.37
C HIS A 203 -2.46 9.50 12.41
N TRP A 204 -2.51 9.07 13.66
CA TRP A 204 -3.09 9.83 14.77
C TRP A 204 -2.00 10.47 15.62
N GLY A 205 -2.14 11.76 15.90
CA GLY A 205 -1.26 12.50 16.78
C GLY A 205 -1.13 13.96 16.37
N SER A 206 -0.63 14.77 17.30
CA SER A 206 -0.41 16.22 17.08
C SER A 206 0.54 16.50 15.90
N HIS A 207 1.60 15.71 15.75
CA HIS A 207 2.58 15.83 14.66
C HIS A 207 2.00 15.49 13.27
N PHE A 208 0.87 14.79 13.22
CA PHE A 208 0.13 14.50 11.99
C PHE A 208 -1.02 15.49 11.74
N ASP A 209 -1.18 16.51 12.61
CA ASP A 209 -2.32 17.43 12.63
C ASP A 209 -3.70 16.72 12.70
N TYR A 210 -3.72 15.49 13.23
CA TYR A 210 -4.91 14.66 13.27
C TYR A 210 -5.10 14.03 14.65
N THR A 211 -5.93 14.67 15.47
CA THR A 211 -6.21 14.27 16.86
C THR A 211 -7.70 14.04 17.07
N VAL A 212 -8.35 13.35 16.13
CA VAL A 212 -9.79 13.08 16.20
C VAL A 212 -10.13 12.21 17.42
N TYR A 213 -11.25 12.49 18.05
CA TYR A 213 -11.77 11.73 19.19
C TYR A 213 -13.29 11.73 19.15
N SER A 214 -13.90 10.57 19.39
CA SER A 214 -15.35 10.40 19.48
C SER A 214 -15.71 9.85 20.86
N PRO A 215 -16.30 10.66 21.76
CA PRO A 215 -16.70 10.20 23.08
C PRO A 215 -17.82 9.15 23.07
N ASP A 216 -18.67 9.18 22.04
CA ASP A 216 -19.84 8.31 21.90
C ASP A 216 -19.68 7.21 20.84
N GLY A 217 -18.51 7.14 20.20
CA GLY A 217 -18.22 6.15 19.16
C GLY A 217 -18.98 6.39 17.85
N THR A 218 -19.46 7.61 17.60
CA THR A 218 -20.15 8.00 16.37
C THR A 218 -19.32 8.96 15.53
N VAL A 219 -19.67 9.09 14.25
CA VAL A 219 -19.06 10.05 13.33
C VAL A 219 -19.51 11.48 13.67
N GLU A 220 -20.77 11.65 14.07
CA GLU A 220 -21.38 12.93 14.45
C GLU A 220 -20.76 13.50 15.72
N GLY A 221 -20.37 12.64 16.67
CA GLY A 221 -19.72 13.01 17.92
C GLY A 221 -18.22 13.32 17.79
N MET A 222 -17.62 13.16 16.61
CA MET A 222 -16.18 13.39 16.42
C MET A 222 -15.80 14.85 16.65
N LYS A 223 -14.74 15.04 17.43
CA LYS A 223 -14.12 16.33 17.71
C LYS A 223 -12.60 16.21 17.66
N ARG A 224 -11.92 17.35 17.49
CA ARG A 224 -10.46 17.42 17.61
C ARG A 224 -10.07 17.59 19.08
N LEU A 225 -9.20 16.74 19.61
CA LEU A 225 -8.57 16.95 20.91
C LEU A 225 -7.55 18.09 20.81
N ARG A 226 -7.64 19.04 21.75
CA ARG A 226 -6.78 20.22 21.85
C ARG A 226 -6.03 20.34 23.18
N GLY A 227 -6.40 19.53 24.17
CA GLY A 227 -5.79 19.52 25.50
C GLY A 227 -4.76 18.39 25.66
N TYR A 228 -4.07 18.38 26.80
CA TYR A 228 -3.05 17.38 27.14
C TYR A 228 -3.56 16.28 28.07
N SER A 229 -4.75 16.46 28.67
CA SER A 229 -5.33 15.47 29.57
C SER A 229 -6.09 14.41 28.77
N ALA A 230 -5.97 13.15 29.23
CA ALA A 230 -6.79 12.05 28.71
C ALA A 230 -8.28 12.40 28.79
N PRO A 231 -9.09 12.05 27.76
CA PRO A 231 -10.52 12.29 27.79
C PRO A 231 -11.22 11.36 28.80
N ASP A 232 -12.32 11.81 29.41
CA ASP A 232 -13.10 11.03 30.38
C ASP A 232 -13.88 9.86 29.77
N GLY A 233 -13.93 9.75 28.43
CA GLY A 233 -14.67 8.71 27.71
C GLY A 233 -13.81 7.48 27.38
N PRO A 234 -14.17 6.71 26.33
CA PRO A 234 -13.35 5.59 25.86
C PRO A 234 -11.90 6.02 25.54
N PRO A 235 -10.92 5.11 25.62
CA PRO A 235 -9.55 5.40 25.21
C PRO A 235 -9.48 5.91 23.77
N ILE A 236 -8.52 6.79 23.48
CA ILE A 236 -8.38 7.43 22.16
C ILE A 236 -8.24 6.39 21.04
N HIS A 237 -7.53 5.30 21.30
CA HIS A 237 -7.35 4.22 20.33
C HIS A 237 -8.68 3.59 19.87
N GLU A 238 -9.76 3.62 20.65
CA GLU A 238 -11.07 3.17 20.19
C GLU A 238 -11.64 4.07 19.09
N THR A 239 -11.41 5.39 19.14
CA THR A 239 -11.75 6.28 18.02
C THR A 239 -10.88 6.01 16.80
N ILE A 240 -9.57 5.75 16.99
CA ILE A 240 -8.66 5.40 15.89
C ILE A 240 -9.18 4.14 15.17
N LYS A 241 -9.52 3.10 15.95
CA LYS A 241 -10.11 1.87 15.41
C LYS A 241 -11.42 2.15 14.68
N MET A 242 -12.30 2.96 15.25
CA MET A 242 -13.58 3.32 14.63
C MET A 242 -13.38 3.96 13.25
N VAL A 243 -12.50 4.97 13.11
CA VAL A 243 -12.29 5.62 11.81
C VAL A 243 -11.60 4.73 10.78
N ASP A 244 -10.74 3.81 11.22
CA ASP A 244 -10.14 2.80 10.34
C ASP A 244 -11.15 1.74 9.92
N ASP A 245 -11.96 1.22 10.84
CA ASP A 245 -13.02 0.25 10.53
C ASP A 245 -14.02 0.85 9.53
N LEU A 246 -14.39 2.12 9.68
CA LEU A 246 -15.25 2.82 8.71
C LEU A 246 -14.61 2.88 7.31
N ALA A 247 -13.30 3.12 7.22
CA ALA A 247 -12.57 3.12 5.95
C ALA A 247 -12.48 1.70 5.36
N ILE A 248 -12.18 0.70 6.19
CA ILE A 248 -12.12 -0.72 5.82
C ILE A 248 -13.47 -1.20 5.28
N GLU A 249 -14.57 -0.93 5.98
CA GLU A 249 -15.91 -1.32 5.55
C GLU A 249 -16.32 -0.59 4.27
N ALA A 250 -15.93 0.68 4.11
CA ALA A 250 -16.14 1.40 2.84
C ALA A 250 -15.40 0.74 1.67
N ILE A 251 -14.15 0.29 1.87
CA ILE A 251 -13.36 -0.44 0.86
C ILE A 251 -14.01 -1.80 0.54
N LYS A 252 -14.46 -2.54 1.57
CA LYS A 252 -15.11 -3.85 1.40
C LYS A 252 -16.41 -3.80 0.60
N THR A 253 -17.02 -2.62 0.45
CA THR A 253 -18.20 -2.46 -0.42
C THR A 253 -17.90 -2.63 -1.92
N GLY A 254 -16.62 -2.56 -2.32
CA GLY A 254 -16.22 -2.52 -3.73
C GLY A 254 -16.48 -1.18 -4.42
N LYS A 255 -17.18 -0.24 -3.78
CA LYS A 255 -17.58 1.02 -4.38
C LYS A 255 -16.58 2.12 -4.10
N HIS A 256 -15.86 2.56 -5.12
CA HIS A 256 -14.88 3.66 -5.05
C HIS A 256 -15.49 4.90 -4.37
N SER A 257 -16.69 5.27 -4.80
CA SER A 257 -17.38 6.46 -4.31
C SER A 257 -17.67 6.41 -2.80
N THR A 258 -18.00 5.24 -2.26
CA THR A 258 -18.25 5.04 -0.82
C THR A 258 -16.98 5.28 -0.01
N PHE A 259 -15.84 4.76 -0.46
CA PHE A 259 -14.56 4.99 0.19
C PHE A 259 -14.14 6.47 0.14
N TYR A 260 -14.27 7.10 -1.03
CA TYR A 260 -13.98 8.53 -1.18
C TYR A 260 -14.83 9.40 -0.24
N ASP A 261 -16.14 9.14 -0.18
CA ASP A 261 -17.05 9.92 0.66
C ASP A 261 -16.83 9.67 2.15
N ASN A 262 -16.48 8.43 2.54
CA ASN A 262 -16.06 8.11 3.90
C ASN A 262 -14.87 8.97 4.35
N LEU A 263 -13.78 9.00 3.57
CA LEU A 263 -12.61 9.81 3.90
C LEU A 263 -12.91 11.30 3.94
N LYS A 264 -13.81 11.78 3.07
CA LYS A 264 -14.27 13.17 3.10
C LYS A 264 -15.01 13.50 4.40
N GLN A 265 -15.77 12.56 4.95
CA GLN A 265 -16.52 12.72 6.19
C GLN A 265 -15.64 12.57 7.43
N THR A 266 -14.82 11.52 7.50
CA THR A 266 -14.00 11.20 8.68
C THR A 266 -12.71 12.00 8.74
N LYS A 267 -12.21 12.48 7.59
CA LYS A 267 -10.86 13.06 7.44
C LYS A 267 -9.74 12.10 7.84
N ASN A 268 -10.01 10.79 7.87
CA ASN A 268 -9.00 9.80 8.23
C ASN A 268 -7.75 9.94 7.35
N THR A 269 -6.59 9.87 7.98
CA THR A 269 -5.27 10.16 7.39
C THR A 269 -4.66 8.96 6.68
N VAL A 270 -5.47 8.16 5.98
CA VAL A 270 -5.02 7.03 5.15
C VAL A 270 -4.09 7.57 4.05
N CYS A 271 -2.79 7.27 4.15
CA CYS A 271 -1.77 7.87 3.28
C CYS A 271 -1.91 7.38 1.82
N GLY A 272 -2.24 6.10 1.63
CA GLY A 272 -2.48 5.48 0.33
C GLY A 272 -3.94 5.58 -0.15
N ARG A 273 -4.72 6.55 0.35
CA ARG A 273 -6.11 6.75 -0.08
C ARG A 273 -6.29 6.83 -1.59
N HIS A 274 -5.36 7.49 -2.29
CA HIS A 274 -5.43 7.64 -3.74
C HIS A 274 -5.02 6.33 -4.47
N PRO A 275 -3.89 5.66 -4.14
CA PRO A 275 -3.61 4.30 -4.63
C PRO A 275 -4.77 3.30 -4.42
N ILE A 276 -5.39 3.29 -3.24
CA ILE A 276 -6.56 2.45 -2.96
C ILE A 276 -7.73 2.88 -3.84
N GLY A 277 -8.03 4.18 -3.89
CA GLY A 277 -9.13 4.75 -4.68
C GLY A 277 -9.04 4.42 -6.16
N VAL A 278 -7.89 4.62 -6.80
CA VAL A 278 -7.70 4.30 -8.22
C VAL A 278 -7.76 2.80 -8.49
N THR A 279 -7.31 1.97 -7.55
CA THR A 279 -7.42 0.51 -7.67
C THR A 279 -8.87 0.05 -7.54
N MET A 280 -9.63 0.61 -6.60
CA MET A 280 -11.07 0.34 -6.47
C MET A 280 -11.82 0.77 -7.73
N ALA A 281 -11.51 1.94 -8.29
CA ALA A 281 -12.10 2.38 -9.55
C ALA A 281 -11.74 1.43 -10.71
N ALA A 282 -10.50 0.94 -10.78
CA ALA A 282 -10.10 -0.05 -11.79
C ALA A 282 -10.84 -1.39 -11.63
N LEU A 283 -11.10 -1.82 -10.39
CA LEU A 283 -11.90 -3.01 -10.11
C LEU A 283 -13.36 -2.82 -10.56
N GLU A 284 -13.98 -1.66 -10.31
CA GLU A 284 -15.33 -1.35 -10.77
C GLU A 284 -15.50 -1.49 -12.29
N GLU A 285 -14.47 -1.12 -13.07
CA GLU A 285 -14.46 -1.22 -14.53
C GLU A 285 -14.44 -2.68 -15.05
N LEU A 286 -14.20 -3.68 -14.18
CA LEU A 286 -14.33 -5.09 -14.55
C LEU A 286 -15.79 -5.55 -14.67
N GLY A 287 -16.76 -4.74 -14.24
CA GLY A 287 -18.19 -4.97 -14.42
C GLY A 287 -18.94 -5.37 -13.15
N GLU A 288 -20.16 -5.89 -13.34
CA GLU A 288 -21.01 -6.33 -12.24
C GLU A 288 -20.40 -7.55 -11.52
N GLY A 289 -20.40 -7.53 -10.18
CA GLY A 289 -19.76 -8.57 -9.38
C GLY A 289 -18.23 -8.54 -9.43
N HIS A 290 -17.63 -7.40 -9.75
CA HIS A 290 -16.18 -7.22 -9.72
C HIS A 290 -15.56 -7.63 -8.37
N PRO A 291 -14.28 -8.00 -8.37
CA PRO A 291 -13.58 -8.37 -7.14
C PRO A 291 -13.55 -7.26 -6.11
N VAL A 292 -13.68 -7.63 -4.84
CA VAL A 292 -13.58 -6.72 -3.70
C VAL A 292 -12.44 -7.13 -2.78
N PHE A 293 -11.91 -6.17 -2.03
CA PHE A 293 -10.87 -6.45 -1.05
C PHE A 293 -11.41 -7.22 0.16
N LYS A 294 -10.64 -8.22 0.60
CA LYS A 294 -10.80 -8.95 1.84
C LYS A 294 -9.63 -8.60 2.76
N PHE A 295 -9.94 -8.04 3.93
CA PHE A 295 -8.95 -7.66 4.93
C PHE A 295 -8.61 -8.85 5.81
N VAL A 296 -7.32 -9.06 6.06
CA VAL A 296 -6.78 -10.24 6.75
C VAL A 296 -5.99 -9.91 8.01
N GLN A 297 -5.58 -8.64 8.17
CA GLN A 297 -4.89 -8.19 9.37
C GLN A 297 -5.12 -6.70 9.59
N TYR A 298 -5.21 -6.29 10.86
CA TYR A 298 -5.24 -4.92 11.31
C TYR A 298 -4.39 -4.78 12.59
N GLN A 299 -3.44 -3.85 12.58
CA GLN A 299 -2.61 -3.55 13.74
C GLN A 299 -2.44 -2.03 13.89
N ARG A 300 -1.92 -1.62 15.05
CA ARG A 300 -1.56 -0.24 15.36
C ARG A 300 -0.17 -0.24 15.96
N SER A 301 0.62 0.79 15.68
CA SER A 301 1.96 0.94 16.26
C SER A 301 1.95 1.00 17.79
N SER A 302 0.85 1.46 18.39
CA SER A 302 0.69 1.67 19.84
C SER A 302 -0.80 1.85 20.17
N MET A 303 -1.16 1.67 21.44
CA MET A 303 -2.51 1.96 21.95
C MET A 303 -2.53 3.34 22.60
N VAL A 304 -2.92 4.36 21.82
CA VAL A 304 -3.01 5.76 22.27
C VAL A 304 -4.01 5.91 23.41
N THR A 305 -3.57 6.46 24.54
CA THR A 305 -4.43 6.75 25.70
C THR A 305 -4.39 8.22 26.11
N GLU A 306 -3.29 8.91 25.81
CA GLU A 306 -3.09 10.33 26.13
C GLU A 306 -2.99 11.18 24.84
N PRO A 307 -3.39 12.47 24.86
CA PRO A 307 -3.27 13.35 23.70
C PRO A 307 -1.84 13.62 23.21
N SER A 308 -0.83 13.39 24.06
CA SER A 308 0.59 13.47 23.70
C SER A 308 1.11 12.23 22.98
N ASP A 309 0.38 11.11 23.03
CA ASP A 309 0.74 9.90 22.31
C ASP A 309 0.56 10.08 20.80
N SER A 310 1.06 9.12 20.02
CA SER A 310 0.77 9.02 18.60
C SER A 310 0.75 7.56 18.16
N SER A 311 0.03 7.27 17.08
CA SER A 311 0.00 5.94 16.48
C SER A 311 -0.22 6.01 14.97
N VAL A 312 0.29 5.01 14.27
CA VAL A 312 -0.06 4.70 12.89
C VAL A 312 -0.73 3.33 12.83
N SER A 313 -1.82 3.22 12.08
CA SER A 313 -2.52 1.98 11.83
C SER A 313 -2.02 1.27 10.57
N TYR A 314 -2.03 -0.06 10.58
CA TYR A 314 -1.56 -0.92 9.49
C TYR A 314 -2.65 -1.93 9.14
N VAL A 315 -2.85 -2.16 7.84
CA VAL A 315 -3.77 -3.19 7.33
C VAL A 315 -3.09 -4.09 6.33
N SER A 316 -3.59 -5.31 6.20
CA SER A 316 -3.32 -6.16 5.05
C SER A 316 -4.62 -6.63 4.44
N ALA A 317 -4.72 -6.57 3.11
CA ALA A 317 -5.87 -7.05 2.36
C ALA A 317 -5.45 -7.65 1.02
N TYR A 318 -6.34 -8.44 0.43
CA TYR A 318 -6.17 -9.00 -0.92
C TYR A 318 -7.49 -8.95 -1.70
N ALA A 319 -7.43 -8.96 -3.03
CA ALA A 319 -8.57 -9.17 -3.91
C ALA A 319 -8.24 -10.28 -4.93
N VAL A 320 -9.22 -11.16 -5.16
CA VAL A 320 -9.12 -12.27 -6.13
C VAL A 320 -9.66 -11.80 -7.47
N VAL A 321 -8.78 -11.63 -8.45
CA VAL A 321 -9.10 -11.03 -9.74
C VAL A 321 -8.92 -12.03 -10.87
#